data_AF-A0A9D8J0D9-F1
#
_entry.id   AF-A0A9D8J0D9-F1
#
_cell.length_a   1.000
_cell.length_b   1.000
_cell.length_c   1.000
_cell.angle_alpha   90.00
_cell.angle_beta   90.00
_cell.angle_gamma   90.00
#
_symmetry.space_group_name_H-M   'P 1'
#
loop_
_entity.id
_entity.type
_entity.pdbx_description
1 polymer ?
#
loop_
_entity_poly.entity_id
_entity_poly.type
_entity_poly.pdbx_seq_one_letter_code
_entity_poly.pdbx_strand_id
1 'polypeptide(L)'
;MVRVVVDPITRIEGHLRIEATIEGGVITDAFSSGTMVRGFEKIMKGRDPRDAWAFAERACGVCTTVHALASVRAVEDALDITVPENAELVRNLMFCAQYVQDHVVHFYHLHALDWVDVVSALSADPAETSRIAQSISPWPKSSPGYFPAVQDRLKKFAESGQLGIFANGYWGHPAYRLPPAVNLLAVAHYLEALEWQKEIVKIHTIFGGKNPHPNYLVGGAPCSINTEEVNAVNTERLNFVGRLIKDARAFVEQVYLP
;
A
#
# COMPACT_ATOMS: atom_id res chain seq x y z
N MET A 1 -11.65 29.16 -22.48
CA MET A 1 -12.12 28.46 -21.28
C MET A 1 -12.58 27.06 -21.69
N VAL A 2 -11.96 26.01 -21.16
CA VAL A 2 -12.35 24.61 -21.39
C VAL A 2 -12.63 23.96 -20.03
N ARG A 3 -13.72 23.19 -19.91
CA ARG A 3 -13.97 22.35 -18.73
C ARG A 3 -13.50 20.94 -19.02
N VAL A 4 -12.56 20.45 -18.22
CA VAL A 4 -12.08 19.07 -18.27
C VAL A 4 -12.73 18.30 -17.13
N VAL A 5 -13.12 17.06 -17.41
CA VAL A 5 -13.71 16.13 -16.46
C VAL A 5 -12.87 14.87 -16.45
N VAL A 6 -12.44 14.45 -15.26
CA VAL A 6 -11.79 13.15 -15.05
C VAL A 6 -12.67 12.33 -14.12
N ASP A 7 -13.39 11.39 -14.73
CA ASP A 7 -14.34 10.51 -14.06
C ASP A 7 -14.41 9.17 -14.83
N PRO A 8 -13.89 8.07 -14.28
CA PRO A 8 -13.37 7.93 -12.92
C PRO A 8 -11.95 8.48 -12.75
N ILE A 9 -11.63 8.95 -11.53
CA ILE A 9 -10.24 8.98 -11.07
C ILE A 9 -9.83 7.55 -10.73
N THR A 10 -8.83 7.03 -11.43
CA THR A 10 -8.27 5.67 -11.21
C THR A 10 -7.03 5.73 -10.32
N ARG A 11 -6.54 4.54 -9.91
CA ARG A 11 -5.39 4.41 -8.98
C ARG A 11 -5.59 5.14 -7.64
N ILE A 12 -6.83 5.13 -7.15
CA ILE A 12 -7.20 5.55 -5.80
C ILE A 12 -8.12 4.49 -5.18
N GLU A 13 -8.36 4.59 -3.87
CA GLU A 13 -9.48 3.89 -3.25
C GLU A 13 -10.78 4.68 -3.46
N GLY A 14 -11.88 3.96 -3.70
CA GLY A 14 -13.21 4.55 -3.76
C GLY A 14 -13.56 5.21 -5.10
N HIS A 15 -14.45 6.21 -5.03
CA HIS A 15 -15.03 6.86 -6.21
C HIS A 15 -14.89 8.37 -6.09
N LEU A 16 -14.11 8.93 -7.01
CA LEU A 16 -13.82 10.36 -7.07
C LEU A 16 -13.98 10.85 -8.50
N ARG A 17 -14.60 12.03 -8.61
CA ARG A 17 -14.71 12.82 -9.82
C ARG A 17 -14.01 14.15 -9.59
N ILE A 18 -13.12 14.52 -10.51
CA ILE A 18 -12.50 15.85 -10.55
C ILE A 18 -12.95 16.59 -11.81
N GLU A 19 -13.32 17.84 -11.63
CA GLU A 19 -13.59 18.76 -12.73
C GLU A 19 -12.71 19.98 -12.62
N ALA A 20 -12.16 20.46 -13.73
CA ALA A 20 -11.26 21.61 -13.75
C ALA A 20 -11.61 22.55 -14.90
N THR A 21 -11.61 23.85 -14.62
CA THR A 21 -11.71 24.90 -15.63
C THR A 21 -10.30 25.31 -16.04
N ILE A 22 -10.04 25.32 -17.35
CA ILE A 22 -8.72 25.62 -17.92
C ILE A 22 -8.78 26.87 -18.80
N GLU A 23 -7.90 27.82 -18.52
CA GLU A 23 -7.68 29.04 -19.29
C GLU A 23 -6.19 29.23 -19.56
N GLY A 24 -5.81 29.43 -20.83
CA GLY A 24 -4.40 29.60 -21.19
C GLY A 24 -3.50 28.41 -20.82
N GLY A 25 -4.07 27.20 -20.68
CA GLY A 25 -3.33 26.01 -20.23
C GLY A 25 -3.15 25.89 -18.72
N VAL A 26 -3.73 26.80 -17.93
CA VAL A 26 -3.67 26.80 -16.47
C VAL A 26 -5.04 26.46 -15.89
N ILE A 27 -5.08 25.63 -14.84
CA ILE A 27 -6.31 25.37 -14.08
C ILE A 27 -6.64 26.62 -13.28
N THR A 28 -7.80 27.22 -13.54
CA THR A 28 -8.28 28.42 -12.84
C THR A 28 -9.33 28.11 -11.77
N ASP A 29 -9.98 26.96 -11.87
CA ASP A 29 -10.94 26.48 -10.88
C ASP A 29 -10.97 24.93 -10.87
N ALA A 30 -11.27 24.33 -9.72
CA ALA A 30 -11.31 22.87 -9.57
C ALA A 30 -12.38 22.43 -8.57
N PHE A 31 -13.07 21.34 -8.90
CA PHE A 31 -14.13 20.75 -8.09
C PHE A 31 -13.80 19.30 -7.77
N SER A 32 -13.96 18.94 -6.50
CA SER A 32 -13.77 17.57 -6.00
C SER A 32 -15.11 17.00 -5.55
N SER A 33 -15.50 15.86 -6.12
CA SER A 33 -16.77 15.20 -5.83
C SER A 33 -16.56 13.72 -5.49
N GLY A 34 -16.81 13.37 -4.22
CA GLY A 34 -16.93 11.97 -3.81
C GLY A 34 -18.28 11.41 -4.28
N THR A 35 -18.25 10.38 -5.12
CA THR A 35 -19.43 9.89 -5.84
C THR A 35 -20.01 8.60 -5.25
N MET A 36 -19.70 8.29 -3.98
CA MET A 36 -20.20 7.11 -3.26
C MET A 36 -20.53 7.41 -1.80
N VAL A 37 -21.56 6.73 -1.26
CA VAL A 37 -21.93 6.78 0.16
C VAL A 37 -22.40 5.42 0.66
N ARG A 38 -22.05 5.07 1.92
CA ARG A 38 -22.52 3.83 2.60
C ARG A 38 -23.27 4.09 3.92
N GLY A 39 -22.95 5.17 4.64
CA GLY A 39 -23.68 5.58 5.84
C GLY A 39 -23.39 4.78 7.12
N PHE A 40 -22.14 4.39 7.37
CA PHE A 40 -21.72 3.63 8.57
C PHE A 40 -22.19 4.27 9.88
N GLU A 41 -22.15 5.59 10.00
CA GLU A 41 -22.60 6.34 11.19
C GLU A 41 -24.07 6.06 11.54
N LYS A 42 -24.93 5.92 10.52
CA LYS A 42 -26.34 5.56 10.72
C LYS A 42 -26.47 4.09 11.10
N ILE A 43 -25.69 3.22 10.44
CA ILE A 43 -25.68 1.77 10.70
C ILE A 43 -25.25 1.47 12.14
N MET A 44 -24.37 2.27 12.73
CA MET A 44 -23.84 2.07 14.08
C MET A 44 -24.84 2.42 15.21
N LYS A 45 -25.91 3.18 14.93
CA LYS A 45 -26.87 3.59 15.96
C LYS A 45 -27.54 2.37 16.61
N GLY A 46 -27.54 2.32 17.93
CA GLY A 46 -28.16 1.26 18.73
C GLY A 46 -27.39 -0.06 18.76
N ARG A 47 -26.16 -0.12 18.19
CA ARG A 47 -25.29 -1.28 18.30
C ARG A 47 -24.52 -1.28 19.62
N ASP A 48 -24.10 -2.47 20.03
CA ASP A 48 -23.19 -2.62 21.17
C ASP A 48 -21.85 -1.93 20.86
N PRO A 49 -21.34 -1.04 21.74
CA PRO A 49 -20.04 -0.39 21.54
C PRO A 49 -18.89 -1.37 21.31
N ARG A 50 -18.95 -2.59 21.88
CA ARG A 50 -17.91 -3.63 21.70
C ARG A 50 -17.83 -4.15 20.26
N ASP A 51 -18.91 -4.04 19.50
CA ASP A 51 -18.98 -4.48 18.11
C ASP A 51 -18.59 -3.37 17.13
N ALA A 52 -18.54 -2.11 17.58
CA ALA A 52 -18.39 -0.93 16.72
C ALA A 52 -17.14 -0.99 15.83
N TRP A 53 -16.02 -1.50 16.37
CA TRP A 53 -14.76 -1.64 15.62
C TRP A 53 -14.93 -2.53 14.40
N ALA A 54 -15.72 -3.60 14.51
CA ALA A 54 -15.92 -4.54 13.41
C ALA A 54 -16.71 -3.88 12.28
N PHE A 55 -17.64 -2.98 12.57
CA PHE A 55 -18.34 -2.21 11.53
C PHE A 55 -17.46 -1.11 10.95
N ALA A 56 -16.79 -0.34 11.80
CA ALA A 56 -15.91 0.76 11.40
C ALA A 56 -14.79 0.28 10.48
N GLU A 57 -14.19 -0.87 10.78
CA GLU A 57 -13.12 -1.47 9.99
C GLU A 57 -13.48 -1.72 8.53
N ARG A 58 -14.78 -1.89 8.21
CA ARG A 58 -15.25 -2.08 6.82
C ARG A 58 -15.48 -0.76 6.09
N ALA A 59 -15.18 0.37 6.73
CA ALA A 59 -15.13 1.66 6.05
C ALA A 59 -14.07 1.64 4.95
N CYS A 60 -12.89 1.05 5.16
CA CYS A 60 -11.88 0.96 4.11
C CYS A 60 -11.02 -0.30 4.25
N GLY A 61 -10.77 -0.99 3.12
CA GLY A 61 -9.88 -2.15 3.07
C GLY A 61 -8.42 -1.82 2.72
N VAL A 62 -8.15 -0.60 2.24
CA VAL A 62 -6.79 -0.12 1.96
C VAL A 62 -6.13 0.31 3.27
N CYS A 63 -6.64 1.36 3.91
CA CYS A 63 -6.25 1.74 5.27
C CYS A 63 -6.93 0.85 6.33
N THR A 64 -6.91 -0.46 6.12
CA THR A 64 -7.36 -1.45 7.12
C THR A 64 -6.60 -1.26 8.44
N THR A 65 -7.07 -1.84 9.55
CA THR A 65 -6.55 -1.64 10.92
C THR A 65 -6.98 -0.30 11.54
N VAL A 66 -6.90 0.83 10.82
CA VAL A 66 -6.95 2.16 11.46
C VAL A 66 -8.33 2.51 12.01
N HIS A 67 -9.40 2.10 11.32
CA HIS A 67 -10.77 2.37 11.77
C HIS A 67 -11.16 1.47 12.96
N ALA A 68 -10.74 0.20 12.98
CA ALA A 68 -10.90 -0.64 14.15
C ALA A 68 -10.16 -0.07 15.36
N LEU A 69 -8.89 0.32 15.19
CA LEU A 69 -8.06 0.87 16.25
C LEU A 69 -8.65 2.17 16.82
N ALA A 70 -9.10 3.09 15.96
CA ALA A 70 -9.78 4.30 16.40
C ALA A 70 -11.07 3.99 17.15
N SER A 71 -11.84 3.01 16.69
CA SER A 71 -13.10 2.62 17.32
C SER A 71 -12.89 2.00 18.70
N VAL A 72 -11.93 1.10 18.90
CA VAL A 72 -11.68 0.52 20.23
C VAL A 72 -11.18 1.59 21.21
N ARG A 73 -10.29 2.50 20.77
CA ARG A 73 -9.82 3.62 21.57
C ARG A 73 -10.95 4.57 21.97
N ALA A 74 -11.88 4.87 21.08
CA ALA A 74 -13.03 5.72 21.38
C ALA A 74 -13.96 5.11 22.44
N VAL A 75 -14.16 3.79 22.40
CA VAL A 75 -14.97 3.08 23.41
C VAL A 75 -14.23 2.99 24.75
N GLU A 76 -12.92 2.75 24.71
CA GLU A 76 -12.06 2.71 25.90
C GLU A 76 -12.01 4.06 26.61
N ASP A 77 -11.88 5.15 25.86
CA ASP A 77 -11.95 6.51 26.38
C ASP A 77 -13.30 6.80 27.05
N ALA A 78 -14.41 6.46 26.37
CA ALA A 78 -15.76 6.68 26.90
C ALA A 78 -16.07 5.88 28.19
N LEU A 79 -15.37 4.77 28.43
CA LEU A 79 -15.59 3.87 29.56
C LEU A 79 -14.44 3.88 30.57
N ASP A 80 -13.45 4.77 30.41
CA ASP A 80 -12.25 4.87 31.26
C ASP A 80 -11.50 3.53 31.40
N ILE A 81 -11.36 2.80 30.29
CA ILE A 81 -10.70 1.49 30.26
C ILE A 81 -9.19 1.69 30.06
N THR A 82 -8.40 1.22 31.03
CA THR A 82 -6.95 1.11 30.89
C THR A 82 -6.56 -0.19 30.19
N VAL A 83 -5.89 -0.06 29.05
CA VAL A 83 -5.42 -1.20 28.25
C VAL A 83 -4.07 -1.71 28.76
N PRO A 84 -3.84 -3.03 28.87
CA PRO A 84 -2.53 -3.58 29.24
C PRO A 84 -1.43 -3.19 28.24
N GLU A 85 -0.21 -2.96 28.73
CA GLU A 85 0.93 -2.53 27.92
C GLU A 85 1.18 -3.41 26.69
N ASN A 86 1.14 -4.75 26.87
CA ASN A 86 1.34 -5.69 25.76
C ASN A 86 0.29 -5.54 24.65
N ALA A 87 -0.96 -5.21 25.00
CA ALA A 87 -2.00 -4.99 24.01
C ALA A 87 -1.76 -3.69 23.24
N GLU A 88 -1.30 -2.63 23.90
CA GLU A 88 -0.94 -1.37 23.23
C GLU A 88 0.28 -1.56 22.30
N LEU A 89 1.28 -2.32 22.72
CA LEU A 89 2.42 -2.68 21.87
C LEU A 89 1.98 -3.46 20.62
N VAL A 90 1.11 -4.46 20.78
CA VAL A 90 0.54 -5.21 19.64
C VAL A 90 -0.23 -4.28 18.69
N ARG A 91 -1.07 -3.39 19.22
CA ARG A 91 -1.81 -2.40 18.43
C ARG A 91 -0.88 -1.49 17.63
N ASN A 92 0.20 -1.02 18.26
CA ASN A 92 1.21 -0.18 17.61
C ASN A 92 1.99 -0.96 16.54
N LEU A 93 2.33 -2.23 16.78
CA LEU A 93 2.97 -3.08 15.75
C LEU A 93 2.06 -3.29 14.54
N MET A 94 0.76 -3.55 14.76
CA MET A 94 -0.21 -3.64 13.68
C MET A 94 -0.34 -2.31 12.92
N PHE A 95 -0.50 -1.19 13.64
CA PHE A 95 -0.58 0.13 13.02
C PHE A 95 0.68 0.47 12.19
N CYS A 96 1.88 0.20 12.70
CA CYS A 96 3.12 0.44 11.98
C CYS A 96 3.25 -0.48 10.74
N ALA A 97 2.84 -1.75 10.86
CA ALA A 97 2.82 -2.67 9.73
C ALA A 97 1.85 -2.19 8.64
N GLN A 98 0.66 -1.70 9.02
CA GLN A 98 -0.27 -1.05 8.10
C GLN A 98 0.39 0.15 7.42
N TYR A 99 0.97 1.08 8.19
CA TYR A 99 1.55 2.31 7.65
C TYR A 99 2.65 2.04 6.62
N VAL A 100 3.54 1.09 6.92
CA VAL A 100 4.63 0.70 6.01
C VAL A 100 4.08 0.03 4.75
N GLN A 101 3.11 -0.87 4.87
CA GLN A 101 2.56 -1.56 3.71
C GLN A 101 1.74 -0.62 2.82
N ASP A 102 0.88 0.22 3.40
CA ASP A 102 0.02 1.17 2.67
C ASP A 102 0.87 2.15 1.87
N HIS A 103 1.91 2.74 2.47
CA HIS A 103 2.74 3.74 1.79
C HIS A 103 3.55 3.15 0.64
N VAL A 104 4.10 1.95 0.80
CA VAL A 104 4.84 1.28 -0.28
C VAL A 104 3.89 0.88 -1.42
N VAL A 105 2.70 0.37 -1.12
CA VAL A 105 1.68 0.05 -2.13
C VAL A 105 1.19 1.32 -2.83
N HIS A 106 0.93 2.39 -2.09
CA HIS A 106 0.55 3.67 -2.66
C HIS A 106 1.63 4.18 -3.63
N PHE A 107 2.89 4.23 -3.19
CA PHE A 107 3.98 4.72 -4.03
C PHE A 107 4.08 3.94 -5.34
N TYR A 108 4.17 2.61 -5.27
CA TYR A 108 4.39 1.79 -6.47
C TYR A 108 3.10 1.57 -7.27
N HIS A 109 2.04 1.08 -6.65
CA HIS A 109 0.87 0.55 -7.35
C HIS A 109 -0.20 1.60 -7.63
N LEU A 110 -0.16 2.74 -6.94
CA LEU A 110 -1.09 3.85 -7.17
C LEU A 110 -0.42 5.05 -7.81
N HIS A 111 0.78 5.46 -7.38
CA HIS A 111 1.35 6.74 -7.78
C HIS A 111 2.45 6.65 -8.85
N ALA A 112 3.30 5.62 -8.84
CA ALA A 112 4.51 5.57 -9.66
C ALA A 112 4.23 5.71 -11.16
N LEU A 113 3.09 5.21 -11.66
CA LEU A 113 2.72 5.29 -13.07
C LEU A 113 2.38 6.72 -13.55
N ASP A 114 2.27 7.71 -12.65
CA ASP A 114 2.26 9.13 -13.03
C ASP A 114 3.65 9.65 -13.42
N TRP A 115 4.71 8.97 -12.97
CA TRP A 115 6.10 9.40 -13.10
C TRP A 115 6.95 8.47 -13.98
N VAL A 116 6.57 7.19 -14.05
CA VAL A 116 7.28 6.12 -14.74
C VAL A 116 6.59 5.79 -16.05
N ASP A 117 7.33 5.92 -17.16
CA ASP A 117 6.87 5.49 -18.47
C ASP A 117 7.24 4.01 -18.70
N VAL A 118 6.24 3.14 -18.59
CA VAL A 118 6.42 1.68 -18.74
C VAL A 118 6.84 1.30 -20.17
N VAL A 119 6.41 2.04 -21.19
CA VAL A 119 6.82 1.76 -22.58
C VAL A 119 8.27 2.16 -22.79
N SER A 120 8.69 3.30 -22.21
CA SER A 120 10.09 3.75 -22.25
C SER A 120 11.05 2.70 -21.67
N ALA A 121 10.65 1.95 -20.65
CA ALA A 121 11.47 0.87 -20.06
C ALA A 121 11.86 -0.24 -21.07
N LEU A 122 11.09 -0.43 -22.15
CA LEU A 122 11.42 -1.40 -23.21
C LEU A 122 12.66 -1.00 -24.03
N SER A 123 13.07 0.26 -23.97
CA SER A 123 14.26 0.79 -24.66
C SER A 123 15.46 1.00 -23.74
N ALA A 124 15.39 0.54 -22.49
CA ALA A 124 16.47 0.66 -21.52
C ALA A 124 17.67 -0.24 -21.87
N ASP A 125 18.89 0.23 -21.61
CA ASP A 125 20.07 -0.63 -21.46
C ASP A 125 20.04 -1.29 -20.07
N PRO A 126 19.92 -2.62 -19.97
CA PRO A 126 19.90 -3.30 -18.68
C PRO A 126 21.22 -3.18 -17.89
N ALA A 127 22.36 -3.02 -18.57
CA ALA A 127 23.64 -2.83 -17.90
C ALA A 127 23.72 -1.44 -17.25
N GLU A 128 23.23 -0.40 -17.94
CA GLU A 128 23.06 0.92 -17.34
C GLU A 128 22.08 0.91 -16.17
N THR A 129 20.94 0.23 -16.33
CA THR A 129 19.94 0.07 -15.26
C THR A 129 20.57 -0.56 -14.00
N SER A 130 21.37 -1.61 -14.19
CA SER A 130 22.12 -2.25 -13.10
C SER A 130 23.10 -1.30 -12.42
N ARG A 131 23.88 -0.51 -13.18
CA ARG A 131 24.79 0.49 -12.62
C ARG A 131 24.05 1.54 -11.80
N ILE A 132 22.93 2.05 -12.30
CA ILE A 132 22.12 3.06 -11.58
C ILE A 132 21.60 2.46 -10.27
N ALA A 133 20.99 1.27 -10.31
CA ALA A 133 20.47 0.59 -9.13
C ALA A 133 21.53 0.43 -8.03
N GLN A 134 22.74 -0.02 -8.41
CA GLN A 134 23.88 -0.19 -7.49
C GLN A 134 24.46 1.12 -6.97
N SER A 135 24.28 2.22 -7.72
CA SER A 135 24.79 3.54 -7.32
C SER A 135 23.94 4.23 -6.25
N ILE A 136 22.65 3.88 -6.16
CA ILE A 136 21.70 4.51 -5.23
C ILE A 136 21.37 3.65 -4.03
N SER A 137 21.57 2.32 -4.10
CA SER A 137 21.14 1.41 -3.06
C SER A 137 21.98 0.12 -2.99
N PRO A 138 22.19 -0.45 -1.78
CA PRO A 138 22.77 -1.78 -1.62
C PRO A 138 21.76 -2.93 -1.89
N TRP A 139 20.57 -2.65 -2.45
CA TRP A 139 19.57 -3.68 -2.74
C TRP A 139 20.14 -4.80 -3.62
N PRO A 140 20.03 -6.08 -3.21
CA PRO A 140 20.74 -7.18 -3.85
C PRO A 140 20.21 -7.54 -5.25
N LYS A 141 18.95 -7.24 -5.57
CA LYS A 141 18.38 -7.53 -6.90
C LYS A 141 18.72 -6.43 -7.91
N SER A 142 20.01 -6.23 -8.13
CA SER A 142 20.54 -5.17 -8.99
C SER A 142 21.55 -5.69 -10.01
N SER A 143 21.56 -6.99 -10.28
CA SER A 143 22.54 -7.60 -11.20
C SER A 143 22.24 -7.29 -12.67
N PRO A 144 23.26 -7.26 -13.55
CA PRO A 144 23.06 -7.08 -14.98
C PRO A 144 22.22 -8.18 -15.65
N GLY A 145 22.06 -9.35 -15.01
CA GLY A 145 21.20 -10.44 -15.50
C GLY A 145 19.75 -10.37 -15.03
N TYR A 146 19.46 -9.57 -14.00
CA TYR A 146 18.11 -9.40 -13.46
C TYR A 146 17.24 -8.50 -14.34
N PHE A 147 17.74 -7.32 -14.72
CA PHE A 147 16.99 -6.35 -15.52
C PHE A 147 16.63 -6.82 -16.94
N PRO A 148 17.47 -7.58 -17.68
CA PRO A 148 17.07 -8.19 -18.94
C PRO A 148 15.85 -9.11 -18.78
N ALA A 149 15.78 -9.90 -17.71
CA ALA A 149 14.65 -10.79 -17.48
C ALA A 149 13.35 -10.02 -17.19
N VAL A 150 13.43 -8.90 -16.46
CA VAL A 150 12.29 -8.01 -16.24
C VAL A 150 11.85 -7.35 -17.54
N GLN A 151 12.80 -6.84 -18.33
CA GLN A 151 12.53 -6.21 -19.61
C GLN A 151 11.92 -7.20 -20.62
N ASP A 152 12.44 -8.43 -20.69
CA ASP A 152 11.90 -9.50 -21.55
C ASP A 152 10.47 -9.88 -21.15
N ARG A 153 10.18 -9.95 -19.85
CA ARG A 153 8.82 -10.19 -19.36
C ARG A 153 7.88 -9.06 -19.79
N LEU A 154 8.32 -7.81 -19.66
CA LEU A 154 7.53 -6.64 -20.08
C LEU A 154 7.33 -6.62 -21.60
N LYS A 155 8.37 -6.95 -22.37
CA LYS A 155 8.31 -7.03 -23.83
C LYS A 155 7.33 -8.08 -24.30
N LYS A 156 7.40 -9.31 -23.77
CA LYS A 156 6.45 -10.37 -24.08
C LYS A 156 5.01 -9.98 -23.73
N PHE A 157 4.82 -9.28 -22.61
CA PHE A 157 3.51 -8.76 -22.23
C PHE A 157 3.00 -7.73 -23.25
N ALA A 158 3.85 -6.79 -23.67
CA ALA A 158 3.51 -5.80 -24.69
C ALA A 158 3.20 -6.44 -26.06
N GLU A 159 4.02 -7.39 -26.50
CA GLU A 159 3.87 -8.12 -27.76
C GLU A 159 2.61 -8.99 -27.81
N SER A 160 2.06 -9.38 -26.66
CA SER A 160 0.80 -10.12 -26.60
C SER A 160 -0.42 -9.31 -27.11
N GLY A 161 -0.30 -7.98 -27.17
CA GLY A 161 -1.42 -7.06 -27.44
C GLY A 161 -2.44 -6.94 -26.30
N GLN A 162 -2.31 -7.73 -25.23
CA GLN A 162 -3.20 -7.73 -24.07
C GLN A 162 -2.60 -6.89 -22.93
N LEU A 163 -2.57 -5.57 -23.12
CA LEU A 163 -1.87 -4.63 -22.22
C LEU A 163 -2.49 -4.47 -20.83
N GLY A 164 -3.67 -5.03 -20.56
CA GLY A 164 -4.30 -5.03 -19.25
C GLY A 164 -4.36 -3.64 -18.61
N ILE A 165 -3.81 -3.50 -17.40
CA ILE A 165 -3.75 -2.23 -16.67
C ILE A 165 -2.90 -1.14 -17.34
N PHE A 166 -2.09 -1.49 -18.35
CA PHE A 166 -1.27 -0.55 -19.12
C PHE A 166 -1.92 -0.13 -20.44
N ALA A 167 -3.08 -0.69 -20.80
CA ALA A 167 -3.82 -0.28 -21.99
C ALA A 167 -4.27 1.18 -21.87
N ASN A 168 -4.14 1.96 -22.96
CA ASN A 168 -4.53 3.38 -23.03
C ASN A 168 -3.92 4.27 -21.94
N GLY A 169 -2.74 3.90 -21.41
CA GLY A 169 -1.97 4.77 -20.53
C GLY A 169 -1.37 5.97 -21.25
N TYR A 170 -0.86 6.94 -20.49
CA TYR A 170 -0.33 8.21 -21.02
C TYR A 170 1.11 8.10 -21.55
N TRP A 171 1.55 6.91 -21.96
CA TRP A 171 2.93 6.61 -22.34
C TRP A 171 3.45 7.55 -23.43
N GLY A 172 4.67 8.04 -23.29
CA GLY A 172 5.27 9.05 -24.19
C GLY A 172 4.80 10.48 -23.97
N HIS A 173 3.91 10.75 -23.01
CA HIS A 173 3.50 12.12 -22.68
C HIS A 173 4.70 12.98 -22.26
N PRO A 174 4.82 14.24 -22.71
CA PRO A 174 5.99 15.10 -22.46
C PRO A 174 6.24 15.44 -20.99
N ALA A 175 5.31 15.13 -20.09
CA ALA A 175 5.50 15.28 -18.65
C ALA A 175 6.35 14.15 -18.03
N TYR A 176 6.48 12.99 -18.68
CA TYR A 176 7.45 11.98 -18.27
C TYR A 176 8.86 12.47 -18.56
N ARG A 177 9.75 12.40 -17.55
CA ARG A 177 11.12 12.93 -17.63
C ARG A 177 12.20 11.91 -17.33
N LEU A 178 11.85 10.75 -16.80
CA LEU A 178 12.81 9.73 -16.42
C LEU A 178 13.42 9.07 -17.65
N PRO A 179 14.74 8.79 -17.65
CA PRO A 179 15.38 8.06 -18.73
C PRO A 179 14.93 6.57 -18.73
N PRO A 180 15.01 5.87 -19.87
CA PRO A 180 14.60 4.47 -20.00
C PRO A 180 15.16 3.55 -18.90
N ALA A 181 16.44 3.68 -18.54
CA ALA A 181 17.08 2.88 -17.50
C ALA A 181 16.42 3.06 -16.12
N VAL A 182 16.03 4.29 -15.75
CA VAL A 182 15.33 4.54 -14.48
C VAL A 182 13.89 4.04 -14.54
N ASN A 183 13.22 4.13 -15.70
CA ASN A 183 11.90 3.52 -15.88
C ASN A 183 11.95 2.00 -15.70
N LEU A 184 12.94 1.31 -16.27
CA LEU A 184 13.10 -0.14 -16.10
C LEU A 184 13.39 -0.52 -14.64
N LEU A 185 14.23 0.25 -13.94
CA LEU A 185 14.46 0.08 -12.51
C LEU A 185 13.17 0.21 -11.70
N ALA A 186 12.39 1.27 -11.94
CA ALA A 186 11.14 1.50 -11.24
C ALA A 186 10.09 0.42 -11.53
N VAL A 187 10.02 -0.09 -12.77
CA VAL A 187 9.15 -1.23 -13.12
C VAL A 187 9.59 -2.51 -12.39
N ALA A 188 10.90 -2.75 -12.25
CA ALA A 188 11.38 -3.88 -11.46
C ALA A 188 10.93 -3.75 -10.00
N HIS A 189 11.17 -2.59 -9.37
CA HIS A 189 10.75 -2.33 -7.99
C HIS A 189 9.23 -2.37 -7.81
N TYR A 190 8.44 -1.93 -8.79
CA TYR A 190 6.97 -2.07 -8.79
C TYR A 190 6.54 -3.54 -8.64
N LEU A 191 7.19 -4.44 -9.39
CA LEU A 191 6.91 -5.88 -9.32
C LEU A 191 7.41 -6.48 -8.00
N GLU A 192 8.58 -6.04 -7.51
CA GLU A 192 9.09 -6.48 -6.21
C GLU A 192 8.20 -6.05 -5.05
N ALA A 193 7.71 -4.81 -5.07
CA ALA A 193 6.80 -4.27 -4.06
C ALA A 193 5.49 -5.07 -4.01
N LEU A 194 4.99 -5.55 -5.17
CA LEU A 194 3.79 -6.38 -5.24
C LEU A 194 3.96 -7.73 -4.53
N GLU A 195 5.16 -8.32 -4.63
CA GLU A 195 5.50 -9.57 -3.95
C GLU A 195 5.82 -9.36 -2.47
N TRP A 196 6.47 -8.24 -2.13
CA TRP A 196 6.85 -7.92 -0.75
C TRP A 196 5.64 -7.57 0.12
N GLN A 197 4.67 -6.80 -0.40
CA GLN A 197 3.58 -6.26 0.42
C GLN A 197 2.70 -7.36 1.04
N LYS A 198 2.52 -8.50 0.36
CA LYS A 198 1.74 -9.64 0.88
C LYS A 198 2.42 -10.35 2.05
N GLU A 199 3.73 -10.17 2.22
CA GLU A 199 4.50 -10.76 3.31
C GLU A 199 4.36 -9.92 4.58
N ILE A 200 4.44 -8.59 4.47
CA ILE A 200 4.41 -7.68 5.62
C ILE A 200 3.09 -7.75 6.37
N VAL A 201 1.97 -7.91 5.65
CA VAL A 201 0.65 -8.05 6.28
C VAL A 201 0.50 -9.33 7.13
N LYS A 202 1.44 -10.29 7.07
CA LYS A 202 1.41 -11.44 7.97
C LYS A 202 1.58 -11.06 9.44
N ILE A 203 2.12 -9.87 9.74
CA ILE A 203 2.09 -9.30 11.10
C ILE A 203 0.64 -9.13 11.59
N HIS A 204 -0.24 -8.58 10.76
CA HIS A 204 -1.68 -8.53 11.05
C HIS A 204 -2.29 -9.92 11.18
N THR A 205 -1.88 -10.89 10.35
CA THR A 205 -2.39 -12.26 10.47
C THR A 205 -2.02 -12.92 11.79
N ILE A 206 -0.83 -12.67 12.33
CA ILE A 206 -0.37 -13.25 13.61
C ILE A 206 -1.14 -12.66 14.80
N PHE A 207 -1.32 -11.33 14.83
CA PHE A 207 -1.94 -10.66 15.98
C PHE A 207 -3.47 -10.50 15.86
N GLY A 208 -3.97 -10.30 14.64
CA GLY A 208 -5.38 -10.04 14.34
C GLY A 208 -6.05 -11.15 13.54
N GLY A 209 -5.36 -12.24 13.21
CA GLY A 209 -5.91 -13.44 12.55
C GLY A 209 -6.03 -13.38 11.03
N LYS A 210 -6.08 -12.19 10.42
CA LYS A 210 -6.13 -12.02 8.96
C LYS A 210 -5.73 -10.61 8.49
N ASN A 211 -5.52 -10.46 7.19
CA ASN A 211 -5.48 -9.19 6.49
C ASN A 211 -6.05 -9.38 5.07
N PRO A 212 -6.85 -8.42 4.54
CA PRO A 212 -7.39 -7.23 5.20
C PRO A 212 -8.37 -7.54 6.34
N HIS A 213 -8.69 -6.50 7.12
CA HIS A 213 -9.62 -6.49 8.24
C HIS A 213 -9.25 -7.44 9.41
N PRO A 214 -8.09 -7.24 10.05
CA PRO A 214 -7.75 -7.97 11.27
C PRO A 214 -8.76 -7.73 12.39
N ASN A 215 -8.77 -8.64 13.37
CA ASN A 215 -9.65 -8.54 14.53
C ASN A 215 -9.03 -7.65 15.63
N TYR A 216 -9.90 -6.91 16.33
CA TYR A 216 -9.57 -6.08 17.49
C TYR A 216 -10.45 -6.44 18.68
N LEU A 217 -10.12 -5.90 19.86
CA LEU A 217 -10.86 -6.13 21.09
C LEU A 217 -10.85 -4.87 21.95
N VAL A 218 -12.03 -4.41 22.38
CA VAL A 218 -12.15 -3.35 23.41
C VAL A 218 -11.53 -3.84 24.71
N GLY A 219 -10.60 -3.07 25.27
CA GLY A 219 -9.83 -3.38 26.48
C GLY A 219 -8.54 -4.15 26.24
N GLY A 220 -8.17 -4.47 25.00
CA GLY A 220 -6.94 -5.22 24.75
C GLY A 220 -6.64 -5.60 23.29
N ALA A 221 -6.10 -6.79 23.11
CA ALA A 221 -5.87 -7.42 21.81
C ALA A 221 -6.44 -8.85 21.85
N PRO A 222 -6.96 -9.38 20.74
CA PRO A 222 -7.59 -10.71 20.72
C PRO A 222 -6.57 -11.87 20.81
N CYS A 223 -5.28 -11.60 20.63
CA CYS A 223 -4.22 -12.60 20.65
C CYS A 223 -3.60 -12.74 22.06
N SER A 224 -3.86 -13.85 22.73
CA SER A 224 -3.17 -14.20 23.98
C SER A 224 -1.70 -14.55 23.71
N ILE A 225 -0.82 -14.19 24.66
CA ILE A 225 0.61 -14.49 24.62
C ILE A 225 0.90 -15.60 25.63
N ASN A 226 1.50 -16.69 25.16
CA ASN A 226 2.05 -17.76 26.00
C ASN A 226 3.22 -18.39 25.24
N THR A 227 4.43 -18.32 25.81
CA THR A 227 5.66 -18.79 25.17
C THR A 227 5.83 -20.30 25.17
N GLU A 228 5.02 -21.03 25.94
CA GLU A 228 5.10 -22.48 26.11
C GLU A 228 3.98 -23.23 25.37
N GLU A 229 2.88 -22.55 25.03
CA GLU A 229 1.75 -23.17 24.32
C GLU A 229 1.75 -22.89 22.81
N VAL A 230 1.19 -23.83 22.05
CA VAL A 230 1.10 -23.76 20.58
C VAL A 230 -0.12 -22.98 20.08
N ASN A 231 -1.12 -22.75 20.94
CA ASN A 231 -2.39 -22.10 20.63
C ASN A 231 -2.36 -20.57 20.88
N ALA A 232 -1.22 -20.01 21.26
CA ALA A 232 -1.02 -18.61 21.61
C ALA A 232 0.10 -17.99 20.78
N VAL A 233 0.26 -16.67 20.88
CA VAL A 233 1.46 -16.00 20.38
C VAL A 233 2.64 -16.44 21.25
N ASN A 234 3.49 -17.28 20.66
CA ASN A 234 4.65 -17.87 21.31
C ASN A 234 5.96 -17.38 20.65
N THR A 235 7.09 -17.91 21.12
CA THR A 235 8.43 -17.52 20.66
C THR A 235 8.62 -17.69 19.16
N GLU A 236 8.05 -18.73 18.54
CA GLU A 236 8.18 -18.93 17.10
C GLU A 236 7.39 -17.87 16.30
N ARG A 237 6.16 -17.54 16.73
CA ARG A 237 5.37 -16.45 16.12
C ARG A 237 6.09 -15.10 16.24
N LEU A 238 6.64 -14.80 17.42
CA LEU A 238 7.37 -13.55 17.68
C LEU A 238 8.67 -13.46 16.86
N ASN A 239 9.42 -14.56 16.74
CA ASN A 239 10.60 -14.62 15.87
C ASN A 239 10.25 -14.40 14.40
N PHE A 240 9.08 -14.89 13.95
CA PHE A 240 8.62 -14.63 12.60
C PHE A 240 8.25 -13.15 12.39
N VAL A 241 7.52 -12.53 13.32
CA VAL A 241 7.26 -11.07 13.31
C VAL A 241 8.57 -10.28 13.26
N GLY A 242 9.56 -10.64 14.08
CA GLY A 242 10.86 -9.97 14.09
C GLY A 242 11.62 -10.05 12.75
N ARG A 243 11.48 -11.15 12.00
CA ARG A 243 12.01 -11.25 10.63
C ARG A 243 11.27 -10.34 9.67
N LEU A 244 9.93 -10.37 9.68
CA LEU A 244 9.10 -9.52 8.83
C LEU A 244 9.39 -8.02 9.03
N ILE A 245 9.62 -7.59 10.27
CA ILE A 245 9.99 -6.19 10.56
C ILE A 245 11.35 -5.82 9.95
N LYS A 246 12.34 -6.72 10.03
CA LYS A 246 13.66 -6.50 9.39
C LYS A 246 13.53 -6.42 7.88
N ASP A 247 12.75 -7.32 7.28
CA ASP A 247 12.50 -7.34 5.84
C ASP A 247 11.75 -6.10 5.38
N ALA A 248 10.77 -5.63 6.16
CA ALA A 248 10.04 -4.40 5.90
C ALA A 248 10.98 -3.18 5.89
N ARG A 249 11.82 -3.08 6.93
CA ARG A 249 12.80 -2.01 7.06
C ARG A 249 13.80 -2.01 5.90
N ALA A 250 14.35 -3.18 5.55
CA ALA A 250 15.29 -3.31 4.45
C ALA A 250 14.66 -2.86 3.12
N PHE A 251 13.43 -3.26 2.82
CA PHE A 251 12.74 -2.83 1.60
C PHE A 251 12.47 -1.32 1.60
N VAL A 252 12.04 -0.75 2.73
CA VAL A 252 11.82 0.69 2.83
C VAL A 252 13.13 1.47 2.60
N GLU A 253 14.19 1.11 3.31
CA GLU A 253 15.47 1.83 3.28
C GLU A 253 16.25 1.61 1.96
N GLN A 254 16.05 0.49 1.26
CA GLN A 254 16.85 0.11 0.11
C GLN A 254 16.08 0.10 -1.22
N VAL A 255 14.75 0.18 -1.20
CA VAL A 255 13.93 0.13 -2.43
C VAL A 255 12.93 1.28 -2.50
N TYR A 256 12.22 1.60 -1.43
CA TYR A 256 11.21 2.66 -1.45
C TYR A 256 11.83 4.07 -1.36
N LEU A 257 12.78 4.28 -0.44
CA LEU A 257 13.34 5.60 -0.18
C LEU A 257 14.38 6.07 -1.23
N PRO A 258 15.34 5.24 -1.68
CA PRO A 258 16.31 5.64 -2.72
C PRO A 258 15.66 5.91 -4.07
#